data_AF-A0A955F7Q5-F1
#
_entry.id   AF-A0A955F7Q5-F1
#
_cell.length_a   1.000
_cell.length_b   1.000
_cell.length_c   1.000
_cell.angle_alpha   90.00
_cell.angle_beta   90.00
_cell.angle_gamma   90.00
#
_symmetry.space_group_name_H-M   'P 1'
#
loop_
_entity.id
_entity.type
_entity.pdbx_description
1 polymer ?
#
loop_
_entity_poly.entity_id
_entity_poly.type
_entity_poly.pdbx_seq_one_letter_code
_entity_poly.pdbx_strand_id
1 'polypeptide(L)'
;MEHHEHTGSEKMKAYSPLEYVKFAGVMLFIVVFAAIDAAWPAFDTRAYLNSFMGVFFIVFAGFKLVKLQEFAYGFQSYDLVAKRSLAYSYAYPFIQLLFGALYLFNQESPALHLAVLVVSLVSGAGVAKSILQKNKVHCVCLGGVIKLPLSTITLIEDFGMAAMAVYMLLS
;
A
#
# COMPACT_ATOMS: atom_id res chain seq x y z
N MET A 1 28.07 39.62 12.74
CA MET A 1 26.61 39.50 12.62
C MET A 1 26.34 39.16 11.17
N GLU A 2 26.24 37.87 10.86
CA GLU A 2 25.85 37.40 9.52
C GLU A 2 24.59 36.57 9.69
N HIS A 3 23.50 37.10 9.14
CA HIS A 3 22.19 36.47 9.07
C HIS A 3 22.25 35.33 8.07
N HIS A 4 22.17 34.08 8.55
CA HIS A 4 21.86 32.93 7.70
C HIS A 4 20.34 32.78 7.58
N GLU A 5 19.77 33.45 6.58
CA GLU A 5 18.44 33.14 6.05
C GLU A 5 18.46 31.75 5.40
N HIS A 6 17.96 30.75 6.11
CA HIS A 6 17.57 29.46 5.53
C HIS A 6 16.17 29.56 4.90
N THR A 7 16.03 30.33 3.83
CA THR A 7 14.86 30.27 2.92
C THR A 7 15.22 29.45 1.69
N GLY A 8 15.53 28.18 1.91
CA GLY A 8 15.71 27.19 0.84
C GLY A 8 14.36 26.61 0.43
N SER A 9 13.74 27.21 -0.58
CA SER A 9 12.61 26.69 -1.35
C SER A 9 12.64 25.15 -1.45
N GLU A 10 11.65 24.49 -0.84
CA GLU A 10 11.36 23.07 -1.01
C GLU A 10 11.12 22.80 -2.51
N LYS A 11 12.17 22.43 -3.24
CA LYS A 11 12.01 21.81 -4.55
C LYS A 11 11.29 20.49 -4.33
N MET A 12 9.97 20.50 -4.59
CA MET A 12 9.19 19.32 -4.90
C MET A 12 9.96 18.55 -5.97
N LYS A 13 10.65 17.47 -5.57
CA LYS A 13 11.49 16.67 -6.46
C LYS A 13 10.55 16.09 -7.52
N ALA A 14 10.52 16.69 -8.71
CA ALA A 14 9.70 16.21 -9.80
C ALA A 14 10.16 14.79 -10.14
N TYR A 15 9.44 13.79 -9.63
CA TYR A 15 9.71 12.40 -9.92
C TYR A 15 9.55 12.20 -11.43
N SER A 16 10.47 11.44 -12.01
CA SER A 16 10.48 11.19 -13.45
C SER A 16 9.12 10.63 -13.90
N PRO A 17 8.49 11.16 -14.97
CA PRO A 17 7.26 10.62 -15.55
C PRO A 17 7.33 9.10 -15.79
N LEU A 18 8.53 8.58 -16.04
CA LEU A 18 8.78 7.14 -16.23
C LEU A 18 8.39 6.30 -15.02
N GLU A 19 8.59 6.80 -13.80
CA GLU A 19 8.31 6.05 -12.56
C GLU A 19 6.80 5.92 -12.32
N TYR A 20 6.03 6.97 -12.66
CA TYR A 20 4.57 6.91 -12.68
C TYR A 20 4.05 5.96 -13.77
N VAL A 21 4.68 5.92 -14.94
CA VAL A 21 4.32 4.98 -16.01
C VAL A 21 4.55 3.53 -15.59
N LYS A 22 5.68 3.23 -14.90
CA LYS A 22 5.92 1.89 -14.34
C LYS A 22 4.83 1.49 -13.33
N PHE A 23 4.49 2.40 -12.41
CA PHE A 23 3.44 2.16 -11.43
C PHE A 23 2.06 1.96 -12.08
N ALA A 24 1.73 2.78 -13.08
CA ALA A 24 0.51 2.63 -13.86
C ALA A 24 0.47 1.29 -14.61
N GLY A 25 1.60 0.82 -15.14
CA GLY A 25 1.71 -0.49 -15.76
C GLY A 25 1.43 -1.64 -14.80
N VAL A 26 1.93 -1.54 -13.55
CA VAL A 26 1.61 -2.52 -12.50
C VAL A 26 0.12 -2.48 -12.14
N MET A 27 -0.45 -1.29 -11.96
CA MET A 27 -1.88 -1.14 -11.67
C MET A 27 -2.75 -1.70 -12.79
N LEU A 28 -2.40 -1.44 -14.05
CA LEU A 28 -3.08 -2.00 -15.22
C LEU A 28 -3.01 -3.53 -15.21
N PHE A 29 -1.84 -4.10 -14.92
CA PHE A 29 -1.69 -5.55 -14.79
C PHE A 29 -2.63 -6.13 -13.73
N ILE A 30 -2.70 -5.54 -12.54
CA ILE A 30 -3.59 -5.99 -11.46
C ILE A 30 -5.06 -5.94 -11.91
N VAL A 31 -5.48 -4.82 -12.51
CA VAL A 31 -6.86 -4.62 -12.98
C VAL A 31 -7.24 -5.63 -14.06
N VAL A 32 -6.36 -5.84 -15.05
CA VAL A 32 -6.62 -6.77 -16.15
C VAL A 32 -6.62 -8.22 -15.66
N PHE A 33 -5.68 -8.59 -14.80
CA PHE A 33 -5.64 -9.94 -14.23
C PHE A 33 -6.92 -10.24 -13.45
N ALA A 34 -7.32 -9.33 -12.54
CA ALA A 34 -8.54 -9.49 -11.75
C ALA A 34 -9.81 -9.56 -12.63
N ALA A 35 -9.87 -8.78 -13.71
CA ALA A 35 -10.98 -8.82 -14.65
C ALA A 35 -11.06 -10.14 -15.41
N ILE A 36 -9.91 -10.70 -15.83
CA ILE A 36 -9.85 -12.00 -16.50
C ILE A 36 -10.28 -13.11 -15.55
N ASP A 37 -9.77 -13.11 -14.32
CA ASP A 37 -10.10 -14.12 -13.31
C ASP A 37 -11.60 -14.11 -12.98
N ALA A 38 -12.18 -12.92 -12.79
CA ALA A 38 -13.60 -12.76 -12.51
C ALA A 38 -14.53 -12.98 -13.71
N ALA A 39 -14.00 -13.05 -14.93
CA ALA A 39 -14.81 -13.25 -16.14
C ALA A 39 -15.22 -14.73 -16.35
N TRP A 40 -14.59 -15.67 -15.65
CA TRP A 40 -14.84 -17.10 -15.83
C TRP A 40 -15.57 -17.68 -14.61
N PRO A 41 -16.81 -18.22 -14.73
CA PRO A 41 -17.64 -18.42 -15.93
C PRO A 41 -18.57 -17.25 -16.31
N ALA A 42 -18.79 -16.28 -15.41
CA ALA A 42 -19.58 -15.09 -15.66
C ALA A 42 -19.05 -13.95 -14.79
N PHE A 43 -19.11 -12.71 -15.28
CA PHE A 43 -18.58 -11.57 -14.55
C PHE A 43 -19.40 -11.28 -13.29
N ASP A 44 -18.77 -11.46 -12.14
CA ASP A 44 -19.31 -11.09 -10.83
C ASP A 44 -18.45 -10.00 -10.19
N THR A 45 -19.12 -8.98 -9.64
CA THR A 45 -18.45 -7.83 -9.01
C THR A 45 -17.73 -8.26 -7.73
N ARG A 46 -18.29 -9.22 -6.98
CA ARG A 46 -17.63 -9.76 -5.79
C ARG A 46 -16.39 -10.56 -6.16
N ALA A 47 -16.51 -11.48 -7.12
CA ALA A 47 -15.35 -12.19 -7.65
C ALA A 47 -14.26 -11.22 -8.13
N TYR A 48 -14.61 -10.17 -8.88
CA TYR A 48 -13.65 -9.16 -9.34
C TYR A 48 -12.92 -8.47 -8.20
N LEU A 49 -13.65 -8.00 -7.18
CA LEU A 49 -13.07 -7.33 -6.03
C LEU A 49 -12.22 -8.30 -5.19
N ASN A 50 -12.65 -9.55 -5.03
CA ASN A 50 -11.89 -10.60 -4.36
C ASN A 50 -10.53 -10.82 -5.05
N SER A 51 -10.54 -11.06 -6.36
CA SER A 51 -9.33 -11.24 -7.16
C SER A 51 -8.46 -9.99 -7.21
N PHE A 52 -9.06 -8.79 -7.31
CA PHE A 52 -8.32 -7.53 -7.28
C PHE A 52 -7.58 -7.34 -5.96
N MET A 53 -8.27 -7.50 -4.82
CA MET A 53 -7.65 -7.38 -3.49
C MET A 53 -6.55 -8.43 -3.32
N GLY A 54 -6.79 -9.66 -3.75
CA GLY A 54 -5.83 -10.76 -3.71
C GLY A 54 -4.53 -10.46 -4.45
N VAL A 55 -4.62 -10.18 -5.75
CA VAL A 55 -3.46 -9.88 -6.61
C VAL A 55 -2.74 -8.63 -6.13
N PHE A 56 -3.50 -7.59 -5.74
CA PHE A 56 -2.91 -6.35 -5.25
C PHE A 56 -2.05 -6.63 -4.01
N PHE A 57 -2.57 -7.33 -3.01
CA PHE A 57 -1.82 -7.63 -1.80
C PHE A 57 -0.56 -8.44 -2.09
N ILE A 58 -0.63 -9.45 -2.96
CA ILE A 58 0.54 -10.24 -3.36
C ILE A 58 1.61 -9.37 -4.04
N VAL A 59 1.23 -8.56 -5.01
CA VAL A 59 2.16 -7.72 -5.77
C VAL A 59 2.81 -6.66 -4.87
N PHE A 60 2.01 -5.96 -4.07
CA PHE A 60 2.50 -4.89 -3.20
C PHE A 60 3.33 -5.42 -2.03
N ALA A 61 2.95 -6.56 -1.45
CA ALA A 61 3.80 -7.23 -0.47
C ALA A 61 5.11 -7.70 -1.11
N GLY A 62 5.07 -8.22 -2.33
CA GLY A 62 6.25 -8.58 -3.11
C GLY A 62 7.24 -7.42 -3.24
N PHE A 63 6.78 -6.23 -3.63
CA PHE A 63 7.66 -5.05 -3.69
C PHE A 63 8.26 -4.66 -2.34
N LYS A 64 7.50 -4.81 -1.25
CA LYS A 64 8.00 -4.54 0.11
C LYS A 64 9.05 -5.57 0.52
N LEU A 65 8.90 -6.83 0.11
CA LEU A 65 9.84 -7.93 0.43
C LEU A 65 11.17 -7.84 -0.33
N VAL A 66 11.19 -7.30 -1.56
CA VAL A 66 12.44 -7.13 -2.35
C VAL A 66 13.51 -6.38 -1.55
N LYS A 67 13.10 -5.38 -0.77
CA LYS A 67 13.96 -4.60 0.13
C LYS A 67 13.33 -4.50 1.51
N LEU A 68 13.13 -5.67 2.13
CA LEU A 68 12.41 -5.79 3.40
C LEU A 68 13.02 -4.91 4.51
N GLN A 69 14.34 -4.85 4.60
CA GLN A 69 15.01 -4.07 5.63
C GLN A 69 14.77 -2.56 5.43
N GLU A 70 14.96 -2.05 4.22
CA GLU A 70 14.72 -0.64 3.89
C GLU A 70 13.24 -0.28 4.00
N PHE A 71 12.34 -1.19 3.62
CA PHE A 71 10.92 -1.06 3.87
C PHE A 71 10.63 -0.94 5.36
N ALA A 72 11.13 -1.87 6.19
CA ALA A 72 10.81 -1.90 7.62
C ALA A 72 11.24 -0.61 8.33
N TYR A 73 12.47 -0.13 8.08
CA TYR A 73 12.94 1.15 8.62
C TYR A 73 12.17 2.35 8.07
N GLY A 74 11.82 2.31 6.78
CA GLY A 74 11.00 3.36 6.17
C GLY A 74 9.59 3.43 6.73
N PHE A 75 8.94 2.28 6.91
CA PHE A 75 7.59 2.13 7.43
C PHE A 75 7.48 2.68 8.86
N GLN A 76 8.52 2.50 9.69
CA GLN A 76 8.59 3.13 11.01
C GLN A 76 8.55 4.66 10.99
N SER A 77 8.95 5.32 9.89
CA SER A 77 8.97 6.78 9.87
C SER A 77 7.57 7.40 9.82
N TYR A 78 6.57 6.68 9.31
CA TYR A 78 5.23 7.21 9.08
C TYR A 78 4.09 6.43 9.75
N ASP A 79 4.14 5.10 9.86
CA ASP A 79 3.05 4.29 10.40
C ASP A 79 2.98 4.33 11.94
N LEU A 80 1.77 4.38 12.52
CA LEU A 80 1.55 4.55 13.97
C LEU A 80 2.00 3.34 14.80
N VAL A 81 1.78 2.13 14.29
CA VAL A 81 2.10 0.88 14.99
C VAL A 81 3.56 0.52 14.74
N ALA A 82 4.04 0.69 13.51
CA ALA A 82 5.43 0.49 13.12
C ALA A 82 6.39 1.38 13.93
N LYS A 83 6.00 2.62 14.21
CA LYS A 83 6.75 3.54 15.10
C LYS A 83 7.05 2.93 16.47
N ARG A 84 6.19 2.04 16.96
CA ARG A 84 6.30 1.43 18.29
C ARG A 84 6.88 0.02 18.26
N SER A 85 6.90 -0.65 17.11
CA SER A 85 7.37 -2.02 16.99
C SER A 85 8.06 -2.27 15.65
N LEU A 86 9.38 -2.50 15.68
CA LEU A 86 10.14 -2.91 14.50
C LEU A 86 9.72 -4.30 14.02
N ALA A 87 9.37 -5.19 14.96
CA ALA A 87 8.86 -6.52 14.64
C ALA A 87 7.57 -6.43 13.80
N TYR A 88 6.67 -5.48 14.12
CA TYR A 88 5.49 -5.25 13.31
C TYR A 88 5.85 -4.77 11.89
N SER A 89 6.83 -3.88 11.75
CA SER A 89 7.28 -3.42 10.43
C SER A 89 7.79 -4.55 9.54
N TYR A 90 8.52 -5.51 10.12
CA TYR A 90 8.97 -6.70 9.41
C TYR A 90 7.83 -7.68 9.12
N ALA A 91 6.84 -7.79 10.02
CA ALA A 91 5.70 -8.69 9.84
C ALA A 91 4.69 -8.17 8.80
N TYR A 92 4.57 -6.85 8.61
CA TYR A 92 3.52 -6.25 7.78
C TYR A 92 3.45 -6.80 6.34
N PRO A 93 4.56 -6.95 5.58
CA PRO A 93 4.49 -7.52 4.24
C PRO A 93 4.01 -8.98 4.23
N PHE A 94 4.29 -9.75 5.29
CA PHE A 94 3.81 -11.12 5.42
C PHE A 94 2.32 -11.16 5.76
N ILE A 95 1.81 -10.22 6.57
CA ILE A 95 0.37 -10.06 6.81
C ILE A 95 -0.34 -9.75 5.49
N GLN A 96 0.21 -8.85 4.69
CA GLN A 96 -0.33 -8.55 3.36
C GLN A 96 -0.29 -9.77 2.44
N LEU A 97 0.82 -10.53 2.40
CA LEU A 97 0.86 -11.79 1.63
C LEU A 97 -0.20 -12.78 2.08
N LEU A 98 -0.43 -12.92 3.39
CA LEU A 98 -1.45 -13.81 3.93
C LEU A 98 -2.85 -13.39 3.48
N PHE A 99 -3.17 -12.09 3.56
CA PHE A 99 -4.43 -11.58 3.02
C PHE A 99 -4.55 -11.88 1.53
N GLY A 100 -3.53 -11.55 0.74
CA GLY A 100 -3.50 -11.80 -0.69
C GLY A 100 -3.75 -13.26 -1.05
N ALA A 101 -3.11 -14.19 -0.32
CA ALA A 101 -3.31 -15.61 -0.49
C ALA A 101 -4.75 -16.04 -0.16
N LEU A 102 -5.31 -15.57 0.97
CA LEU A 102 -6.69 -15.92 1.37
C LEU A 102 -7.73 -15.45 0.35
N TYR A 103 -7.59 -14.23 -0.18
CA TYR A 103 -8.46 -13.72 -1.25
C TYR A 103 -8.31 -14.57 -2.53
N LEU A 104 -7.07 -14.85 -2.99
CA LEU A 104 -6.84 -15.66 -4.20
C LEU A 104 -7.31 -17.13 -4.08
N PHE A 105 -7.30 -17.71 -2.88
CA PHE A 105 -7.85 -19.05 -2.64
C PHE A 105 -9.36 -19.06 -2.41
N ASN A 106 -10.06 -17.94 -2.65
CA ASN A 106 -11.49 -17.77 -2.41
C ASN A 106 -11.89 -18.14 -0.96
N GLN A 107 -11.00 -17.94 0.00
CA GLN A 107 -11.25 -18.12 1.44
C GLN A 107 -11.80 -16.82 2.05
N GLU A 108 -12.68 -16.14 1.31
CA GLU A 108 -13.28 -14.90 1.76
C GLU A 108 -14.25 -15.17 2.92
N SER A 109 -14.14 -14.36 3.96
CA SER A 109 -14.99 -14.46 5.14
C SER A 109 -15.19 -13.06 5.72
N PRO A 110 -16.31 -12.82 6.42
CA PRO A 110 -16.52 -11.55 7.12
C PRO A 110 -15.37 -11.21 8.07
N ALA A 111 -14.76 -12.24 8.69
CA ALA A 111 -13.59 -12.08 9.54
C ALA A 111 -12.35 -11.58 8.77
N LEU A 112 -12.10 -12.10 7.57
CA LEU A 112 -11.01 -11.64 6.70
C LEU A 112 -11.21 -10.17 6.29
N HIS A 113 -12.41 -9.81 5.82
CA HIS A 113 -12.70 -8.43 5.42
C HIS A 113 -12.58 -7.46 6.60
N LEU A 114 -13.03 -7.86 7.79
CA LEU A 114 -12.85 -7.06 9.00
C LEU A 114 -11.37 -6.91 9.38
N ALA A 115 -10.57 -7.97 9.28
CA ALA A 115 -9.15 -7.92 9.56
C ALA A 115 -8.42 -6.97 8.58
N VAL A 116 -8.72 -7.06 7.28
CA VAL A 116 -8.18 -6.17 6.25
C VAL A 116 -8.59 -4.72 6.54
N LEU A 117 -9.87 -4.48 6.83
CA LEU A 117 -10.38 -3.16 7.16
C LEU A 117 -9.62 -2.54 8.35
N VAL A 118 -9.46 -3.28 9.44
CA VAL A 118 -8.76 -2.80 10.64
C VAL A 118 -7.29 -2.52 10.35
N VAL A 119 -6.58 -3.47 9.71
CA VAL A 119 -5.15 -3.30 9.41
C VAL A 119 -4.91 -2.12 8.46
N SER A 120 -5.70 -2.02 7.39
CA SER A 120 -5.59 -0.93 6.41
C SER A 120 -5.98 0.42 7.01
N LEU A 121 -7.03 0.52 7.83
CA LEU A 121 -7.39 1.79 8.49
C LEU A 121 -6.33 2.25 9.48
N VAL A 122 -5.77 1.33 10.28
CA VAL A 122 -4.72 1.66 11.23
C VAL A 122 -3.47 2.16 10.52
N SER A 123 -3.07 1.50 9.42
CA SER A 123 -1.91 1.93 8.63
C SER A 123 -2.16 3.24 7.91
N GLY A 124 -3.31 3.35 7.22
CA GLY A 124 -3.71 4.56 6.49
C GLY A 124 -3.86 5.78 7.40
N ALA A 125 -4.42 5.62 8.61
CA ALA A 125 -4.49 6.70 9.60
C ALA A 125 -3.10 7.18 10.04
N GLY A 126 -2.13 6.26 10.15
CA GLY A 126 -0.75 6.61 10.50
C GLY A 126 -0.05 7.39 9.41
N VAL A 127 -0.18 6.94 8.17
CA VAL A 127 0.34 7.63 7.00
C VAL A 127 -0.31 9.01 6.84
N ALA A 128 -1.64 9.10 6.97
CA ALA A 128 -2.39 10.35 6.88
C ALA A 128 -1.90 11.37 7.92
N LYS A 129 -1.74 10.95 9.17
CA LYS A 129 -1.19 11.79 10.24
C LYS A 129 0.23 12.24 9.92
N SER A 130 1.08 11.35 9.39
CA SER A 130 2.46 11.69 9.05
C SER A 130 2.56 12.73 7.93
N ILE A 131 1.68 12.63 6.91
CA ILE A 131 1.58 13.61 5.82
C ILE A 131 1.12 14.97 6.36
N LEU A 132 0.07 15.00 7.20
CA LEU A 132 -0.44 16.23 7.81
C LEU A 132 0.58 16.92 8.71
N GLN A 133 1.44 16.14 9.39
CA GLN A 133 2.48 16.65 10.27
C GLN A 133 3.73 17.17 9.52
N LYS A 134 3.76 17.14 8.18
CA LYS A 134 4.92 17.54 7.35
C LYS A 134 6.25 16.93 7.84
N ASN A 135 6.20 15.74 8.44
CA ASN A 135 7.43 15.05 8.79
C ASN A 135 8.21 14.83 7.50
N LYS A 136 9.49 15.23 7.46
CA LYS A 136 10.34 15.13 6.27
C LYS A 136 10.33 13.67 5.79
N VAL A 137 9.51 13.39 4.79
CA VAL A 137 9.33 12.04 4.26
C VAL A 137 10.68 11.64 3.66
N HIS A 138 11.41 10.78 4.38
CA HIS A 138 12.57 10.14 3.79
C HIS A 138 12.08 9.39 2.56
N CYS A 139 12.66 9.70 1.40
CA CYS A 139 12.35 9.06 0.12
C CYS A 139 12.77 7.58 0.18
N VAL A 140 11.96 6.78 0.85
CA VAL A 140 12.06 5.32 0.85
C VAL A 140 11.41 4.89 -0.45
N CYS A 141 12.23 4.44 -1.39
CA CYS A 141 11.76 3.98 -2.69
C CYS A 141 10.98 2.68 -2.51
N LEU A 142 9.80 2.55 -3.13
CA LEU A 142 9.03 1.30 -3.14
C LEU A 142 9.91 0.18 -3.73
N GLY A 143 10.34 -0.75 -2.88
CA GLY A 143 11.22 -1.88 -3.24
C GLY A 143 12.58 -1.50 -3.84
N GLY A 144 12.99 -0.22 -3.80
CA GLY A 144 14.16 0.27 -4.55
C GLY A 144 14.04 0.21 -6.08
N VAL A 145 12.91 -0.26 -6.63
CA VAL A 145 12.66 -0.41 -8.07
C VAL A 145 11.88 0.80 -8.62
N ILE A 146 10.97 1.35 -7.82
CA ILE A 146 10.17 2.54 -8.17
C ILE A 146 10.50 3.69 -7.21
N LYS A 147 11.01 4.78 -7.76
CA LYS A 147 11.39 5.99 -6.99
C LYS A 147 10.17 6.90 -6.80
N LEU A 148 9.12 6.41 -6.13
CA LEU A 148 7.94 7.20 -5.77
C LEU A 148 7.83 7.35 -4.25
N PRO A 149 7.17 8.41 -3.74
CA PRO A 149 6.99 8.59 -2.30
C PRO A 149 6.06 7.50 -1.77
N LEU A 150 6.65 6.52 -1.06
CA LEU A 150 5.95 5.36 -0.50
C LEU A 150 4.72 5.78 0.32
N SER A 151 4.81 6.88 1.08
CA SER A 151 3.69 7.41 1.86
C SER A 151 2.43 7.69 1.05
N THR A 152 2.53 8.35 -0.10
CA THR A 152 1.33 8.73 -0.87
C THR A 152 0.69 7.52 -1.52
N ILE A 153 1.51 6.58 -1.99
CA ILE A 153 1.03 5.32 -2.59
C ILE A 153 0.38 4.43 -1.52
N THR A 154 1.04 4.25 -0.38
CA THR A 154 0.52 3.45 0.74
C THR A 154 -0.78 4.05 1.28
N LEU A 155 -0.93 5.38 1.32
CA LEU A 155 -2.20 6.02 1.67
C LEU A 155 -3.35 5.59 0.74
N ILE A 156 -3.11 5.64 -0.57
CA ILE A 156 -4.12 5.27 -1.58
C ILE A 156 -4.41 3.77 -1.52
N GLU A 157 -3.38 2.94 -1.35
CA GLU A 157 -3.47 1.50 -1.11
C GLU A 157 -4.37 1.20 0.10
N ASP A 158 -4.06 1.76 1.26
CA ASP A 158 -4.75 1.46 2.51
C ASP A 158 -6.22 1.91 2.50
N PHE A 159 -6.50 3.14 2.04
CA PHE A 159 -7.88 3.61 1.94
C PHE A 159 -8.67 2.90 0.84
N GLY A 160 -8.02 2.56 -0.28
CA GLY A 160 -8.63 1.77 -1.34
C GLY A 160 -9.05 0.39 -0.83
N MET A 161 -8.15 -0.30 -0.13
CA MET A 161 -8.44 -1.61 0.46
C MET A 161 -9.49 -1.56 1.56
N ALA A 162 -9.46 -0.53 2.42
CA ALA A 162 -10.49 -0.32 3.42
C ALA A 162 -11.88 -0.11 2.77
N ALA A 163 -11.97 0.70 1.72
CA ALA A 163 -13.23 0.94 1.01
C ALA A 163 -13.79 -0.35 0.37
N MET A 164 -12.93 -1.15 -0.28
CA MET A 164 -13.32 -2.43 -0.86
C MET A 164 -13.75 -3.45 0.21
N ALA A 165 -13.04 -3.51 1.34
CA ALA A 165 -13.40 -4.38 2.46
C ALA A 165 -14.76 -4.00 3.07
N VAL A 166 -15.07 -2.70 3.19
CA VAL A 166 -16.40 -2.24 3.62
C VAL A 166 -17.48 -2.68 2.63
N TYR A 167 -17.25 -2.51 1.33
CA TYR A 167 -18.20 -2.96 0.31
C TYR A 167 -18.43 -4.48 0.39
N MET A 168 -17.37 -5.26 0.59
CA MET A 168 -17.46 -6.71 0.76
C MET A 168 -18.27 -7.13 1.99
N LEU A 169 -18.13 -6.40 3.10
CA LEU A 169 -18.90 -6.66 4.33
C LEU A 169 -20.39 -6.30 4.22
N LEU A 170 -20.73 -5.34 3.36
CA LEU A 170 -22.11 -4.83 3.22
C LEU A 170 -22.89 -5.47 2.08
N SER A 171 -22.21 -6.08 1.11
CA SER A 171 -22.84 -6.80 0.00
C SER A 171 -23.39 -8.16 0.43
#